data_AF-A0A0F9HYB2-F1
#
_entry.id   AF-A0A0F9HYB2-F1
#
_cell.length_a   1.000
_cell.length_b   1.000
_cell.length_c   1.000
_cell.angle_alpha   90.00
_cell.angle_beta   90.00
_cell.angle_gamma   90.00
#
_symmetry.space_group_name_H-M   'P 1'
#
loop_
_entity.id
_entity.type
_entity.pdbx_description
1 polymer ?
#
loop_
_entity_poly.entity_id
_entity_poly.type
_entity_poly.pdbx_seq_one_letter_code
_entity_poly.pdbx_strand_id
1 'polypeptide(L)' 'MTNKEIDIQRALGTLPLWKRIELGEIEFEEMYWAHSGLMLIGCEGIREHYVKGDFAHSNRRGAIKLLIAQAKKLNL' A
#
# COMPACT_ATOMS: atom_id res chain seq x y z
N MET A 1 -6.07 4.80 -14.84
CA MET A 1 -4.88 5.60 -15.18
C MET A 1 -4.16 4.91 -16.32
N THR A 2 -3.96 5.61 -17.42
CA THR A 2 -3.22 5.15 -18.60
C THR A 2 -1.71 5.28 -18.38
N ASN A 3 -0.89 4.60 -19.19
CA ASN A 3 0.57 4.71 -19.09
C ASN A 3 1.05 6.16 -19.27
N LYS A 4 0.44 6.91 -20.20
CA LYS A 4 0.77 8.33 -20.42
C LYS A 4 0.49 9.20 -19.20
N GLU A 5 -0.64 8.99 -18.53
CA GLU A 5 -0.99 9.72 -17.29
C GLU A 5 -0.01 9.39 -16.16
N ILE A 6 0.40 8.13 -16.02
CA ILE A 6 1.40 7.70 -15.04
C ILE A 6 2.72 8.42 -15.31
N ASP A 7 3.19 8.42 -16.56
CA ASP A 7 4.48 9.05 -16.92
C ASP A 7 4.47 10.56 -16.67
N ILE A 8 3.37 11.25 -17.01
CA ILE A 8 3.19 12.68 -16.73
C ILE A 8 3.21 12.94 -15.23
N GLN A 9 2.40 12.23 -14.45
CA GLN A 9 2.34 12.44 -12.99
C GLN A 9 3.64 12.06 -12.29
N ARG A 10 4.35 11.03 -12.78
CA ARG A 10 5.68 10.66 -12.27
C ARG A 10 6.69 11.76 -12.56
N ALA A 11 6.71 12.30 -13.78
CA ALA A 11 7.60 13.41 -14.13
C ALA A 11 7.31 14.69 -13.35
N LEU A 12 6.04 14.92 -12.99
CA LEU A 12 5.61 16.05 -12.16
C LEU A 12 5.82 15.82 -10.66
N GLY A 13 6.20 14.60 -10.23
CA GLY A 13 6.31 14.26 -8.81
C GLY A 13 4.96 14.21 -8.07
N THR A 14 3.86 14.11 -8.81
CA THR A 14 2.48 14.12 -8.27
C THR A 14 1.80 12.76 -8.42
N LEU A 15 2.56 11.68 -8.62
CA LEU A 15 1.99 10.34 -8.76
C LEU A 15 1.42 9.91 -7.39
N PRO A 16 0.11 9.57 -7.31
CA PRO A 16 -0.49 9.18 -6.04
C PRO A 16 0.20 7.98 -5.40
N LEU A 17 0.26 7.98 -4.07
CA LEU A 17 0.90 6.94 -3.26
C LEU A 17 0.33 5.56 -3.58
N TRP A 18 -0.99 5.41 -3.69
CA TRP A 18 -1.58 4.11 -4.04
C TRP A 18 -1.03 3.54 -5.36
N LYS A 19 -0.71 4.42 -6.33
CA LYS A 19 -0.18 4.02 -7.62
C LYS A 19 1.30 3.70 -7.54
N ARG A 20 2.06 4.47 -6.76
CA ARG A 20 3.47 4.18 -6.45
C ARG A 20 3.62 2.84 -5.73
N ILE A 21 2.73 2.50 -4.79
CA ILE A 21 2.67 1.19 -4.14
C ILE A 21 2.39 0.08 -5.16
N GLU A 22 1.41 0.26 -6.07
CA GLU A 22 1.11 -0.72 -7.13
C GLU A 22 2.30 -0.98 -8.06
N LEU A 23 3.12 0.04 -8.30
CA LEU A 23 4.30 -0.02 -9.18
C LEU A 23 5.57 -0.52 -8.46
N GLY A 24 5.52 -0.71 -7.14
CA GLY A 24 6.68 -1.13 -6.34
C GLY A 24 7.72 -0.04 -6.15
N GLU A 25 7.33 1.23 -6.29
CA GLU A 25 8.22 2.41 -6.13
C GLU A 25 8.33 2.88 -4.68
N ILE A 26 7.74 2.13 -3.75
CA ILE A 26 7.65 2.46 -2.33
C ILE A 26 8.29 1.33 -1.53
N GLU A 27 9.16 1.70 -0.61
CA GLU A 27 9.65 0.80 0.43
C GLU A 27 8.66 0.79 1.61
N PHE A 28 8.38 -0.40 2.13
CA PHE A 28 7.57 -0.54 3.34
C PHE A 28 8.48 -0.40 4.56
N GLU A 29 8.24 0.64 5.35
CA GLU A 29 9.04 0.96 6.54
C GLU A 29 8.85 -0.08 7.65
N GLU A 30 7.64 -0.62 7.76
CA GLU A 30 7.30 -1.59 8.78
C GLU A 30 6.51 -2.71 8.12
N MET A 31 7.09 -3.91 8.07
CA MET A 31 6.39 -5.10 7.59
C MET A 31 6.77 -6.31 8.43
N TYR A 32 5.93 -6.66 9.39
CA TYR A 32 6.14 -7.87 10.20
C TYR A 32 4.82 -8.53 10.60
N TRP A 33 4.94 -9.83 10.88
CA TRP A 33 3.85 -10.67 11.35
C TRP A 33 4.01 -10.89 12.84
N ALA A 34 3.08 -10.37 13.64
CA ALA A 34 3.04 -10.66 15.06
C ALA A 34 2.50 -12.08 15.30
N HIS A 35 2.98 -12.74 16.36
CA HIS A 35 2.50 -14.08 16.75
C HIS A 35 0.99 -14.15 17.02
N SER A 36 0.35 -13.01 17.30
CA SER A 36 -1.10 -12.86 17.45
C SER A 36 -1.89 -12.95 16.13
N GLY A 37 -1.23 -13.11 14.98
CA GLY A 37 -1.89 -13.10 13.67
C GLY A 37 -2.23 -11.69 13.16
N LEU A 38 -1.60 -10.67 13.75
CA LEU A 38 -1.62 -9.29 13.31
C LEU A 38 -0.50 -9.05 12.30
N MET A 39 -0.83 -8.46 11.16
CA MET A 39 0.14 -7.96 10.20
C MET A 39 0.16 -6.44 10.26
N LEU A 40 1.33 -5.89 10.54
CA LEU A 40 1.55 -4.46 10.46
C LEU A 40 2.21 -4.14 9.12
N ILE A 41 1.67 -3.15 8.41
CA ILE A 41 2.26 -2.62 7.19
C ILE A 41 2.21 -1.09 7.19
N GLY A 42 3.34 -0.45 6.92
CA GLY A 42 3.44 1.01 6.83
C GLY A 42 4.28 1.48 5.65
N CYS A 43 3.88 2.61 5.06
CA CYS A 43 4.66 3.36 4.08
C CYS A 43 4.21 4.82 4.01
N GLU A 44 5.16 5.75 3.82
CA GLU A 44 4.95 7.16 3.47
C GLU A 44 3.67 7.79 4.04
N GLY A 45 3.58 7.89 5.36
CA GLY A 45 2.47 8.57 6.04
C GLY A 45 1.22 7.72 6.27
N ILE A 46 1.20 6.46 5.84
CA ILE A 46 0.17 5.48 6.17
C ILE A 46 0.77 4.37 7.03
N ARG A 47 0.14 4.09 8.17
CA ARG A 47 0.49 2.96 9.04
C ARG A 47 -0.77 2.21 9.42
N GLU A 48 -0.91 0.99 8.92
CA GLU A 48 -2.13 0.21 9.07
C GLU A 48 -1.86 -1.15 9.72
N HIS A 49 -2.86 -1.61 10.47
CA HIS A 49 -2.81 -2.85 11.23
C HIS A 49 -3.94 -3.73 10.73
N TYR A 50 -3.62 -4.92 10.24
CA TYR A 50 -4.62 -5.84 9.73
C TYR A 50 -4.60 -7.13 10.54
N VAL A 51 -5.77 -7.60 10.95
CA VAL A 51 -5.91 -8.93 11.55
C VAL A 51 -6.12 -9.98 10.48
N LYS A 52 -5.80 -11.24 10.79
CA LYS A 52 -5.95 -12.39 9.86
C LYS A 52 -7.31 -12.50 9.14
N GLY A 53 -8.38 -11.95 9.73
CA GLY A 53 -9.72 -11.91 9.12
C GLY A 53 -9.92 -10.81 8.08
N ASP A 54 -9.10 -9.76 8.07
CA ASP A 54 -9.26 -8.59 7.19
C ASP A 54 -8.73 -8.86 5.78
N PHE A 55 -7.82 -9.83 5.62
CA PHE A 55 -7.26 -10.22 4.33
C PHE A 55 -7.50 -11.70 4.05
N ALA A 56 -7.84 -12.00 2.79
CA ALA A 56 -8.00 -13.38 2.32
C ALA A 56 -6.65 -14.10 2.34
N HIS A 57 -6.42 -14.85 3.43
CA HIS A 57 -5.23 -15.61 3.77
C HIS A 57 -4.03 -14.75 4.19
N SER A 58 -3.36 -15.15 5.29
CA SER A 58 -2.12 -14.63 5.90
C SER A 58 -0.95 -14.42 4.94
N ASN A 59 -1.11 -13.56 3.95
CA ASN A 59 -0.09 -13.27 2.97
C ASN A 59 0.08 -11.75 2.83
N ARG A 60 1.36 -11.37 2.72
CA ARG A 60 1.86 -10.02 2.43
C ARG A 60 1.07 -9.30 1.32
N ARG A 61 0.65 -10.05 0.30
CA ARG A 61 -0.09 -9.50 -0.86
C ARG A 61 -1.49 -8.99 -0.47
N GLY A 62 -2.15 -9.63 0.48
CA GLY A 62 -3.45 -9.21 1.03
C GLY A 62 -3.36 -7.88 1.76
N ALA A 63 -2.38 -7.72 2.66
CA ALA A 63 -2.13 -6.43 3.34
C ALA A 63 -1.86 -5.31 2.34
N ILE A 64 -1.00 -5.55 1.36
CA ILE A 64 -0.66 -4.52 0.37
C ILE A 64 -1.91 -4.07 -0.40
N LYS A 65 -2.82 -4.99 -0.75
CA LYS A 65 -4.09 -4.63 -1.39
C LYS A 65 -4.98 -3.77 -0.49
N LEU A 66 -5.08 -4.09 0.79
CA LEU A 66 -5.85 -3.28 1.75
C LEU A 66 -5.21 -1.90 1.93
N LEU A 67 -3.88 -1.83 1.98
CA LEU A 67 -3.14 -0.58 2.09
C LEU A 67 -3.34 0.30 0.85
N ILE A 68 -3.32 -0.28 -0.35
CA ILE A 68 -3.65 0.41 -1.60
C ILE A 68 -5.09 0.94 -1.57
N ALA A 69 -6.05 0.13 -1.10
CA ALA A 69 -7.44 0.54 -0.99
C ALA A 69 -7.61 1.71 -0.01
N GLN A 70 -6.88 1.68 1.10
CA GLN A 70 -6.86 2.77 2.08
C GLN A 70 -6.23 4.04 1.50
N ALA A 71 -5.08 3.94 0.84
CA ALA A 71 -4.44 5.07 0.15
C ALA A 71 -5.39 5.70 -0.90
N LYS A 72 -6.10 4.88 -1.68
CA LYS A 72 -7.14 5.35 -2.62
C LYS A 72 -8.27 6.10 -1.89
N LYS A 73 -8.75 5.57 -0.76
CA LYS A 73 -9.82 6.20 0.04
C LYS A 73 -9.40 7.55 0.62
N LEU A 74 -8.12 7.68 0.98
CA LEU A 74 -7.55 8.91 1.53
C LEU A 74 -7.07 9.90 0.46
N ASN A 75 -7.17 9.55 -0.83
CA ASN A 75 -6.61 10.31 -1.96
C ASN A 75 -5.11 10.61 -1.79
N LEU A 76 -4.36 9.64 -1.25
CA LEU A 76 -2.91 9.71 -1.07
C LEU A 76 -2.18 9.15 -2.29
#